data_AF-A0A7R8ZQN3-F1
#
_entry.id   AF-A0A7R8ZQN3-F1
#
_cell.length_a   1.000
_cell.length_b   1.000
_cell.length_c   1.000
_cell.angle_alpha   90.00
_cell.angle_beta   90.00
_cell.angle_gamma   90.00
#
_symmetry.space_group_name_H-M   'P 1'
#
loop_
_entity.id
_entity.type
_entity.pdbx_description
1 polymer ?
#
loop_
_entity_poly.entity_id
_entity_poly.type
_entity_poly.pdbx_seq_one_letter_code
_entity_poly.pdbx_strand_id
1 'polypeptide(L)'
;MASALFQMADRERRGQIDATRLEMALNHGNMGTQFGPQVCRLMINLFDRDGSKTMNQEEFRQLHDFITRWMLAFQQYDKDRSGSIDKKEFKQ
;
A
#
# COMPACT_ATOMS: atom_id res chain seq x y z
N MET A 1 12.70 -1.13 4.86
CA MET A 1 12.06 -1.85 3.73
C MET A 1 11.26 -0.90 2.82
N ALA A 2 10.45 0.03 3.35
CA ALA A 2 9.72 1.03 2.57
C ALA A 2 10.53 1.70 1.44
N SER A 3 11.76 2.16 1.74
CA SER A 3 12.60 2.83 0.74
C SER A 3 13.00 1.94 -0.43
N ALA A 4 13.12 0.62 -0.24
CA ALA A 4 13.44 -0.32 -1.31
C ALA A 4 12.23 -0.56 -2.22
N LEU A 5 11.03 -0.67 -1.64
CA LEU A 5 9.78 -0.76 -2.40
C LEU A 5 9.52 0.49 -3.22
N PHE A 6 9.78 1.68 -2.64
CA PHE A 6 9.68 2.94 -3.36
C PHE A 6 10.66 2.99 -4.55
N GLN A 7 11.92 2.61 -4.34
CA GLN A 7 12.92 2.55 -5.43
C GLN A 7 12.55 1.53 -6.51
N MET A 8 11.89 0.43 -6.17
CA MET A 8 11.39 -0.54 -7.14
C MET A 8 10.23 0.02 -7.97
N ALA A 9 9.33 0.80 -7.37
CA ALA A 9 8.27 1.52 -8.09
C ALA A 9 8.83 2.65 -8.95
N ASP A 10 9.72 3.47 -8.40
CA ASP A 10 10.35 4.62 -9.05
C ASP A 10 11.54 4.20 -9.94
N ARG A 11 11.24 3.39 -10.98
CA ARG A 11 12.26 2.93 -11.94
C ARG A 11 12.97 4.06 -12.67
N GLU A 12 12.31 5.21 -12.78
CA GLU A 12 12.82 6.37 -13.52
C GLU A 12 13.52 7.39 -12.62
N ARG A 13 13.61 7.12 -11.30
CA ARG A 13 14.23 8.01 -10.29
C ARG A 13 13.70 9.44 -10.37
N ARG A 14 12.39 9.57 -10.64
CA ARG A 14 11.72 10.88 -10.70
C ARG A 14 11.40 11.42 -9.32
N GLY A 15 11.52 10.60 -8.28
CA GLY A 15 11.18 10.96 -6.91
C GLY A 15 9.67 10.96 -6.64
N GLN A 16 8.87 10.55 -7.61
CA GLN A 16 7.41 10.51 -7.55
C GLN A 16 6.89 9.25 -8.25
N ILE A 17 5.85 8.63 -7.68
CA ILE A 17 5.20 7.43 -8.23
C ILE A 17 3.70 7.66 -8.40
N ASP A 18 3.13 7.12 -9.48
CA ASP A 18 1.68 7.15 -9.73
C ASP A 18 0.96 5.93 -9.12
N ALA A 19 -0.37 5.90 -9.23
CA ALA A 19 -1.19 4.82 -8.65
C ALA A 19 -0.85 3.45 -9.23
N THR A 20 -0.44 3.38 -10.50
CA THR A 20 -0.10 2.14 -11.18
C THR A 20 1.25 1.60 -10.71
N ARG A 21 2.24 2.49 -10.52
CA ARG A 21 3.54 2.15 -9.93
C ARG A 21 3.38 1.72 -8.48
N LEU A 22 2.52 2.40 -7.72
CA LEU A 22 2.17 2.04 -6.35
C LEU A 22 1.55 0.64 -6.28
N GLU A 23 0.56 0.35 -7.14
CA GLU A 23 -0.05 -0.98 -7.26
C GLU A 23 0.99 -2.06 -7.53
N MET A 24 1.91 -1.82 -8.47
CA MET A 24 3.01 -2.74 -8.74
C MET A 24 3.90 -2.94 -7.53
N ALA A 25 4.32 -1.89 -6.83
CA ALA A 25 5.18 -2.04 -5.65
C ALA A 25 4.49 -2.80 -4.52
N LEU A 26 3.21 -2.55 -4.26
CA LEU A 26 2.46 -3.23 -3.21
C LEU A 26 2.24 -4.72 -3.53
N ASN A 27 1.90 -5.04 -4.79
CA ASN A 27 1.70 -6.42 -5.22
C ASN A 27 3.03 -7.22 -5.32
N HIS A 28 4.12 -6.60 -5.79
CA HIS A 28 5.44 -7.27 -5.84
C HIS A 28 6.12 -7.34 -4.47
N GLY A 29 5.76 -6.45 -3.53
CA GLY A 29 6.29 -6.43 -2.18
C GLY A 29 5.83 -7.59 -1.29
N ASN A 30 5.06 -8.54 -1.85
CA ASN A 30 4.58 -9.72 -1.16
C ASN A 30 3.77 -9.37 0.11
N MET A 31 2.98 -8.28 0.06
CA MET A 31 2.19 -7.79 1.19
C MET A 31 0.96 -8.67 1.51
N GLY A 32 0.83 -9.86 0.95
CA GLY A 32 -0.23 -10.83 1.30
C GLY A 32 -1.64 -10.47 0.84
N THR A 33 -1.87 -9.26 0.34
CA THR A 33 -3.16 -8.76 -0.15
C THR A 33 -3.02 -8.18 -1.56
N GLN A 34 -3.94 -8.53 -2.46
CA GLN A 34 -4.02 -7.89 -3.78
C GLN A 34 -4.62 -6.49 -3.63
N PHE A 35 -3.82 -5.47 -3.88
CA PHE A 35 -4.30 -4.09 -3.90
C PHE A 35 -4.84 -3.77 -5.28
N GLY A 36 -6.16 -3.54 -5.38
CA GLY A 36 -6.78 -3.11 -6.62
C GLY A 36 -6.42 -1.66 -7.00
N PRO A 37 -6.55 -1.29 -8.28
CA PRO A 37 -6.19 0.04 -8.78
C PRO A 37 -7.05 1.17 -8.18
N GLN A 38 -8.28 0.87 -7.74
CA GLN A 38 -9.13 1.85 -7.04
C GLN A 38 -8.60 2.16 -5.65
N VAL A 39 -8.14 1.15 -4.92
CA VAL A 39 -7.56 1.30 -3.57
C VAL A 39 -6.25 2.09 -3.66
N CYS A 40 -5.40 1.80 -4.64
CA CYS A 40 -4.15 2.54 -4.86
C CYS A 40 -4.42 4.03 -5.17
N ARG A 41 -5.44 4.34 -5.98
CA ARG A 41 -5.85 5.73 -6.24
C ARG A 41 -6.36 6.45 -5.00
N LEU A 42 -7.15 5.77 -4.17
CA LEU A 42 -7.60 6.33 -2.89
C LEU A 42 -6.42 6.58 -1.95
N MET A 43 -5.47 5.65 -1.88
CA MET A 43 -4.25 5.79 -1.06
C MET A 43 -3.41 6.98 -1.51
N ILE A 44 -3.26 7.21 -2.82
CA ILE A 44 -2.61 8.43 -3.30
C ILE A 44 -3.38 9.66 -2.84
N ASN A 45 -4.68 9.75 -3.13
CA ASN A 45 -5.48 10.92 -2.74
C ASN A 45 -5.51 11.20 -1.22
N LEU A 46 -5.36 10.18 -0.38
CA LEU A 46 -5.36 10.33 1.08
C LEU A 46 -4.02 10.84 1.63
N PHE A 47 -2.91 10.57 0.94
CA PHE A 47 -1.56 10.85 1.42
C PHE A 47 -0.82 11.91 0.56
N ASP A 48 -1.34 12.23 -0.61
CA ASP A 48 -0.91 13.32 -1.50
C ASP A 48 -1.20 14.67 -0.83
N ARG A 49 -0.17 15.27 -0.23
CA ARG A 49 -0.27 16.56 0.47
C ARG A 49 0.08 17.73 -0.45
N ASP A 50 0.86 17.47 -1.49
CA ASP A 50 1.29 18.49 -2.44
C ASP A 50 0.31 18.66 -3.63
N GLY A 51 -0.71 17.80 -3.72
CA GLY A 51 -1.72 17.82 -4.77
C GLY A 51 -1.17 17.40 -6.12
N SER A 52 -0.01 16.73 -6.15
CA SER A 52 0.67 16.32 -7.39
C SER A 52 -0.06 15.20 -8.12
N LYS A 53 -1.04 14.54 -7.47
CA LYS A 53 -1.67 13.29 -7.91
C LYS A 53 -0.67 12.14 -8.04
N THR A 54 0.50 12.32 -7.46
CA THR A 54 1.60 11.36 -7.38
C THR A 54 2.03 11.25 -5.93
N MET A 55 2.92 10.32 -5.66
CA MET A 55 3.39 10.06 -4.31
C MET A 55 4.90 10.20 -4.26
N ASN A 56 5.39 11.10 -3.42
CA ASN A 56 6.81 11.23 -3.16
C ASN A 56 7.28 10.22 -2.10
N GLN A 57 8.60 10.18 -1.85
CA GLN A 57 9.18 9.21 -0.92
C GLN A 57 8.70 9.39 0.53
N GLU A 58 8.43 10.63 0.96
CA GLU A 58 7.98 10.94 2.31
C GLU A 58 6.52 10.52 2.52
N GLU A 59 5.66 10.77 1.54
CA GLU A 59 4.26 10.34 1.51
C GLU A 59 4.17 8.81 1.43
N PHE A 60 5.03 8.18 0.62
CA PHE A 60 5.12 6.72 0.55
C PHE A 60 5.52 6.10 1.88
N ARG A 61 6.43 6.73 2.63
CA ARG A 61 6.80 6.25 3.97
C ARG A 61 5.59 6.29 4.92
N GLN A 62 4.83 7.38 4.92
CA GLN A 62 3.62 7.51 5.74
C GLN A 62 2.57 6.46 5.35
N LEU A 63 2.36 6.25 4.05
CA LEU A 63 1.48 5.21 3.53
C LEU A 63 1.95 3.82 3.97
N HIS A 64 3.25 3.52 3.81
CA HIS A 64 3.82 2.23 4.20
C HIS A 64 3.63 1.96 5.70
N ASP A 65 3.84 2.96 6.57
CA ASP A 65 3.62 2.82 8.01
C ASP A 65 2.12 2.66 8.35
N PHE A 66 1.24 3.28 7.57
CA PHE A 66 -0.21 3.07 7.67
C PHE A 66 -0.61 1.65 7.25
N ILE A 67 -0.15 1.20 6.08
CA ILE A 67 -0.40 -0.16 5.57
C ILE A 67 0.18 -1.20 6.52
N THR A 68 1.38 -1.01 7.06
CA THR A 68 1.99 -1.95 8.01
C THR A 68 1.15 -2.08 9.27
N ARG A 69 0.66 -0.97 9.84
CA ARG A 69 -0.25 -0.99 10.99
C ARG A 69 -1.58 -1.64 10.65
N TRP A 70 -2.12 -1.34 9.48
CA TRP A 70 -3.37 -1.92 9.00
C TRP A 70 -3.23 -3.42 8.78
N MET A 71 -2.11 -3.89 8.22
CA MET A 71 -1.78 -5.31 8.06
C MET A 71 -1.57 -6.02 9.39
N LEU A 72 -0.93 -5.39 10.38
CA LEU A 72 -0.79 -5.95 11.73
C LEU A 72 -2.15 -6.11 12.41
N ALA A 73 -3.07 -5.17 12.19
CA ALA A 73 -4.45 -5.34 12.63
C ALA A 73 -5.14 -6.45 11.80
N PHE A 74 -4.98 -6.45 10.49
CA PHE A 74 -5.59 -7.43 9.59
C PHE A 74 -5.14 -8.86 9.91
N GLN A 75 -3.87 -9.10 10.21
CA GLN A 75 -3.34 -10.40 10.64
C GLN A 75 -3.89 -10.90 11.98
N GLN A 76 -4.42 -10.00 12.83
CA GLN A 76 -5.15 -10.45 14.03
C GLN A 76 -6.55 -10.99 13.69
N TYR A 77 -7.14 -10.51 12.59
CA TYR A 77 -8.47 -10.89 12.13
C TYR A 77 -8.46 -12.02 11.09
N ASP A 78 -7.53 -11.96 10.13
CA ASP A 78 -7.26 -12.95 9.07
C ASP A 78 -6.50 -14.16 9.66
N LYS A 79 -7.25 -15.05 10.30
CA LYS A 79 -6.72 -16.23 11.00
C LYS A 79 -6.29 -17.32 10.03
N ASP A 80 -6.89 -17.36 8.85
CA ASP A 80 -6.55 -18.35 7.82
C ASP A 80 -5.43 -17.89 6.87
N ARG A 81 -4.99 -16.63 6.99
CA ARG A 81 -3.97 -16.00 6.14
C ARG A 81 -4.36 -16.04 4.67
N SER A 82 -5.65 -16.00 4.38
CA SER A 82 -6.17 -15.97 3.02
C SER A 82 -5.89 -14.65 2.32
N GLY A 83 -5.52 -13.60 3.06
CA GLY A 83 -5.34 -12.26 2.53
C GLY A 83 -6.66 -11.53 2.33
N SER A 84 -7.73 -11.96 3.01
CA SER A 84 -9.07 -11.34 2.98
C SER A 84 -9.84 -11.68 4.25
N ILE A 85 -10.45 -10.70 4.92
CA ILE A 85 -11.31 -10.96 6.09
C ILE A 85 -12.67 -11.46 5.61
N ASP A 86 -12.99 -12.72 5.86
CA ASP A 86 -14.31 -13.28 5.55
C ASP A 86 -15.36 -12.89 6.62
N LYS A 87 -16.66 -13.04 6.32
CA LYS A 87 -17.76 -12.74 7.25
C LYS A 87 -17.68 -13.50 8.58
N LYS A 88 -16.96 -14.63 8.61
CA LYS A 88 -16.69 -15.40 9.84
C LYS A 88 -15.61 -14.76 10.71
N GLU A 89 -14.63 -14.11 10.10
CA GLU A 89 -13.51 -13.44 10.77
C GLU A 89 -13.90 -12.03 11.26
N PHE A 90 -14.85 -11.38 10.57
CA PHE A 90 -15.40 -10.09 10.97
C PHE A 90 -16.30 -10.12 12.22
N LYS A 91 -16.75 -11.31 12.66
CA LYS A 91 -17.74 -11.46 13.75
C LYS A 91 -17.13 -11.64 15.16
N GLN A 92 -15.84 -11.41 15.34
CA GLN A 92 -15.14 -11.70 16.60
C GLN A 92 -14.62 -10.44 17.29
#